data_AF-A0A920SJF1-F1
#
_entry.id   AF-A0A920SJF1-F1
#
_cell.length_a   1.000
_cell.length_b   1.000
_cell.length_c   1.000
_cell.angle_alpha   90.00
_cell.angle_beta   90.00
_cell.angle_gamma   90.00
#
_symmetry.space_group_name_H-M   'P 1'
#
loop_
_entity.id
_entity.type
_entity.pdbx_description
1 polymer ?
#
loop_
_entity_poly.entity_id
_entity_poly.type
_entity_poly.pdbx_seq_one_letter_code
_entity_poly.pdbx_strand_id
1 'polypeptide(L)' 'MKSESTTSVWGMDYPHSDSNWPTAPEELSEVFAGVSDEGINRITHLNAMDWFSYDPLPGFDRGPIAQWETPKSPGGRP' A
#
# COMPACT_ATOMS: atom_id res chain seq x y z
N MET A 1 18.00 -11.90 -6.91
CA MET A 1 16.63 -11.36 -6.88
C MET A 1 16.08 -11.60 -5.48
N LYS A 2 15.71 -10.54 -4.74
CA LYS A 2 15.03 -10.72 -3.45
C LYS A 2 13.66 -11.31 -3.77
N SER A 3 13.32 -12.47 -3.21
CA SER A 3 11.97 -13.01 -3.27
C SER A 3 11.07 -12.04 -2.52
N GLU A 4 10.20 -11.33 -3.21
CA GLU A 4 9.19 -10.49 -2.57
C GLU A 4 8.18 -11.40 -1.86
N SER A 5 8.00 -11.21 -0.55
CA SER A 5 7.05 -11.99 0.25
C SER A 5 5.62 -11.67 -0.20
N THR A 6 4.98 -12.62 -0.89
CA THR A 6 3.65 -12.46 -1.47
C THR A 6 2.51 -12.48 -0.44
N THR A 7 2.78 -12.87 0.81
CA THR A 7 1.74 -13.19 1.82
C THR A 7 1.73 -12.24 3.01
N SER A 8 2.28 -11.03 2.91
CA SER A 8 2.30 -10.07 4.03
C SER A 8 1.17 -9.04 3.93
N VAL A 9 0.73 -8.55 5.09
CA VAL A 9 -0.24 -7.45 5.24
C VAL A 9 0.32 -6.45 6.25
N TRP A 10 0.21 -5.16 5.96
CA TRP A 10 0.48 -4.11 6.94
C TRP A 10 -0.72 -3.95 7.88
N GLY A 11 -0.46 -3.89 9.19
CA GLY A 11 -1.45 -3.67 10.22
C GLY A 11 -1.03 -2.53 11.13
N MET A 12 -1.96 -1.62 11.39
CA MET A 12 -1.71 -0.40 12.17
C MET A 12 -1.53 -0.64 13.67
N ASP A 13 -2.09 -1.74 14.18
CA ASP A 13 -2.13 -2.10 15.60
C ASP A 13 -2.70 -1.02 16.54
N TYR A 14 -3.60 -0.17 16.04
CA TYR A 14 -4.27 0.83 16.87
C TYR A 14 -5.22 0.17 17.90
N PRO A 15 -5.26 0.62 19.17
CA PRO A 15 -4.62 1.82 19.74
C PRO A 15 -3.33 1.52 20.52
N HIS A 16 -2.57 0.49 20.18
CA HIS A 16 -1.35 0.17 20.91
C HIS A 16 -0.33 1.32 20.84
N SER A 17 0.51 1.41 21.87
CA SER A 17 1.47 2.50 22.05
C SER A 17 2.56 2.54 20.98
N ASP A 18 2.78 1.42 20.30
CA ASP A 18 3.70 1.24 19.18
C ASP A 18 3.01 1.38 17.80
N SER A 19 1.73 1.73 17.77
CA SER A 19 1.03 2.05 16.51
C SER A 19 1.58 3.32 15.87
N ASN A 20 1.50 3.39 14.53
CA ASN A 20 1.90 4.57 13.77
C ASN A 20 0.88 5.72 13.84
N TRP A 21 0.01 5.77 14.87
CA TRP A 21 -1.12 6.70 14.90
C TRP A 21 -0.63 8.05 15.42
N PRO A 22 -1.03 9.19 14.81
CA PRO A 22 -2.01 9.35 13.73
C PRO A 22 -1.44 9.44 12.30
N THR A 23 -0.13 9.29 12.12
CA THR A 23 0.63 9.61 10.91
C THR A 23 0.94 8.42 10.00
N ALA A 24 0.17 7.33 10.14
CA ALA A 24 0.43 6.06 9.48
C ALA A 24 0.59 6.15 7.96
N PRO A 25 -0.28 6.85 7.21
CA PRO A 25 -0.15 6.93 5.76
C PRO A 25 1.16 7.58 5.32
N GLU A 26 1.56 8.67 5.98
CA GLU A 26 2.77 9.41 5.67
C GLU A 26 4.02 8.57 5.98
N GLU A 27 4.11 7.97 7.16
CA GLU A 27 5.23 7.11 7.54
C GLU A 27 5.35 5.88 6.62
N LEU A 28 4.23 5.26 6.29
CA LEU A 28 4.20 4.10 5.42
C LEU A 28 4.63 4.44 3.99
N SER A 29 4.36 5.66 3.51
CA SER A 29 4.80 6.12 2.19
C SER A 29 6.33 6.19 2.07
N GLU A 30 7.03 6.54 3.15
CA GLU A 30 8.49 6.57 3.20
C GLU A 30 9.08 5.15 3.19
N VAL A 31 8.46 4.22 3.92
CA VAL A 31 8.86 2.81 3.97
C VAL A 31 8.75 2.14 2.59
N PHE A 32 7.75 2.52 1.80
CA PHE A 32 7.56 1.98 0.46
C PHE A 32 8.38 2.65 -0.65
N ALA A 33 9.32 3.54 -0.32
CA ALA A 33 10.19 4.16 -1.31
C ALA A 33 10.97 3.09 -2.12
N GLY A 34 10.66 2.99 -3.42
CA GLY A 34 11.28 2.03 -4.34
C GLY A 34 10.62 0.65 -4.39
N VAL A 35 9.49 0.45 -3.70
CA VAL A 35 8.64 -0.74 -3.84
C VAL A 35 7.71 -0.57 -5.06
N SER A 36 7.41 -1.66 -5.75
CA SER A 36 6.48 -1.66 -6.88
C SER A 36 5.04 -1.39 -6.42
N ASP A 37 4.22 -0.78 -7.28
CA ASP A 37 2.81 -0.54 -6.98
C ASP A 37 2.06 -1.84 -6.70
N GLU A 38 2.40 -2.92 -7.41
CA GLU A 38 1.84 -4.25 -7.16
C GLU A 38 2.14 -4.73 -5.73
N GLY A 39 3.39 -4.57 -5.28
CA GLY A 39 3.81 -4.91 -3.93
C GLY A 39 3.11 -4.06 -2.86
N ILE A 40 3.03 -2.75 -3.09
CA ILE A 40 2.32 -1.81 -2.19
C ILE A 40 0.85 -2.21 -2.09
N ASN A 41 0.18 -2.46 -3.22
CA ASN A 41 -1.23 -2.86 -3.24
C ASN A 41 -1.46 -4.19 -2.51
N ARG A 42 -0.58 -5.17 -2.71
CA ARG A 42 -0.63 -6.47 -2.02
C ARG A 42 -0.49 -6.32 -0.50
N ILE A 43 0.48 -5.54 -0.04
CA ILE A 43 0.76 -5.36 1.40
C ILE A 43 -0.31 -4.51 2.08
N THR A 44 -0.79 -3.44 1.43
CA THR A 44 -1.68 -2.46 2.08
C THR A 44 -3.13 -2.90 2.11
N HIS A 45 -3.61 -3.65 1.10
CA HIS A 45 -5.04 -3.96 1.04
C HIS A 45 -5.42 -5.25 0.30
N LEU A 46 -4.78 -5.63 -0.82
CA LEU A 46 -5.28 -6.78 -1.60
C LEU A 46 -5.19 -8.10 -0.85
N ASN A 47 -4.08 -8.35 -0.13
CA ASN A 47 -3.97 -9.58 0.67
C ASN A 47 -4.99 -9.59 1.82
N ALA A 48 -5.27 -8.44 2.44
CA ALA A 48 -6.29 -8.33 3.47
C ALA A 48 -7.70 -8.59 2.90
N MET A 49 -8.03 -8.01 1.75
CA MET A 49 -9.30 -8.24 1.06
C MET A 49 -9.51 -9.73 0.74
N ASP A 50 -8.47 -10.39 0.21
CA ASP A 50 -8.51 -11.82 -0.11
C ASP A 50 -8.70 -12.68 1.16
N TRP A 51 -7.93 -12.40 2.22
CA TRP A 51 -7.97 -13.19 3.46
C TRP A 51 -9.26 -13.05 4.24
N PHE A 52 -9.80 -11.83 4.30
CA PHE A 52 -11.03 -11.54 5.04
C PHE A 52 -12.28 -11.61 4.17
N SER A 53 -12.14 -11.95 2.87
CA SER A 53 -13.25 -11.99 1.90
C SER A 53 -14.08 -10.70 1.94
N TYR A 54 -13.38 -9.57 1.99
CA TYR A 54 -13.97 -8.25 2.21
C TYR A 54 -13.65 -7.32 1.05
N ASP A 55 -14.69 -6.70 0.47
CA ASP A 55 -14.55 -5.63 -0.51
C ASP A 55 -14.96 -4.29 0.13
N PRO A 56 -14.01 -3.38 0.40
CA PRO A 56 -14.32 -2.09 1.02
C PRO A 56 -15.03 -1.10 0.10
N LEU A 57 -15.04 -1.34 -1.22
CA LEU A 57 -15.63 -0.41 -2.20
C LEU A 57 -16.57 -1.17 -3.17
N PRO A 58 -17.66 -1.78 -2.66
CA PRO A 58 -18.55 -2.56 -3.50
C PRO A 58 -19.19 -1.68 -4.58
N GLY A 59 -19.05 -2.10 -5.84
CA GLY A 59 -19.60 -1.39 -7.00
C GLY A 59 -18.71 -0.27 -7.56
N PHE A 60 -17.54 -0.02 -6.98
CA PHE A 60 -16.53 0.86 -7.58
C PHE A 60 -15.68 0.06 -8.58
N ASP A 61 -15.80 0.37 -9.87
CA ASP A 61 -14.87 -0.15 -10.89
C ASP A 61 -13.50 0.49 -10.68
N ARG A 62 -12.53 -0.29 -10.22
CA ARG A 62 -11.17 0.18 -9.92
C ARG A 62 -10.37 0.50 -11.19
N GLY A 63 -10.91 0.21 -12.38
CA GLY A 63 -10.14 0.24 -13.63
C GLY A 63 -8.98 -0.76 -13.59
N PRO A 64 -8.11 -0.80 -14.63
CA PRO A 64 -6.82 -1.45 -14.49
C PRO A 64 -6.09 -0.82 -13.29
N ILE A 65 -5.44 -1.65 -12.45
CA ILE A 65 -4.61 -1.21 -11.32
C ILE A 65 -3.93 0.09 -11.69
N ALA A 66 -4.41 1.20 -11.12
CA ALA A 66 -4.09 2.52 -11.62
C ALA A 66 -2.56 2.62 -11.70
N GLN A 67 -2.04 2.71 -12.91
CA GLN A 67 -0.79 3.41 -13.14
C GLN A 67 -1.14 4.82 -12.68
N TRP A 68 -0.93 5.09 -11.38
CA TRP A 68 -0.88 6.46 -10.92
C TRP A 68 0.13 7.09 -11.87
N GLU A 69 -0.34 7.93 -12.78
CA GLU A 69 0.57 8.61 -13.66
C GLU A 69 1.40 9.45 -12.71
N THR A 70 2.62 8.98 -12.43
CA THR A 70 3.70 9.87 -12.02
C THR A 70 3.57 11.06 -12.96
N PRO A 71 3.25 12.28 -12.48
CA PRO A 71 3.64 13.42 -13.26
C PRO A 71 5.12 13.19 -13.51
N LYS A 72 5.52 13.04 -14.78
CA LYS A 72 6.92 12.93 -15.18
C LYS A 72 7.60 14.14 -14.56
N SER A 73 8.19 13.98 -13.38
CA SER A 73 8.81 15.09 -12.66
C SER A 73 9.88 15.65 -13.61
N PRO A 74 9.76 16.90 -14.10
CA PRO A 74 10.83 17.50 -14.85
C PRO A 74 11.87 17.94 -13.81
N GLY A 75 12.62 16.97 -13.30
CA GLY A 75 13.54 17.18 -12.20
C GLY A 75 13.47 16.02 -11.23
N GLY A 76 14.58 15.29 -11.12
CA GLY A 76 14.86 14.47 -9.96
C GLY A 76 14.57 15.26 -8.69
N ARG A 77 14.03 14.55 -7.70
CA ARG A 77 13.81 15.03 -6.34
C ARG A 77 15.08 15.73 -5.80
N PRO A 78 14.98 16.78 -4.97
CA PRO A 78 15.82 16.77 -3.79
C PRO A 78 15.47 15.56 -2.92
#